data_AF-A0A3D3B2I1-F1
#
_entry.id   AF-A0A3D3B2I1-F1
#
_cell.length_a   1.000
_cell.length_b   1.000
_cell.length_c   1.000
_cell.angle_alpha   90.00
_cell.angle_beta   90.00
_cell.angle_gamma   90.00
#
_symmetry.space_group_name_H-M   'P 1'
#
loop_
_entity.id
_entity.type
_entity.pdbx_description
1 polymer ?
#
loop_
_entity_poly.entity_id
_entity_poly.type
_entity_poly.pdbx_seq_one_letter_code
_entity_poly.pdbx_strand_id
1 'polypeptide(L)'
;MMSEEPPSRQRCGARLKHAPGNFCARYVAPGKTRCNLHGGKSTGPRKPARLTPERLAAMQEGRRRWVKGLKATGQKAPCGGDFTKSSKEKAERARLHEDRARKANEAMFRADPELVAKALDRLAEATMRLAEATHLEREAARAG
;
A
#
# COMPACT_ATOMS: atom_id res chain seq x y z
N MET A 1 -23.91 -17.28 -31.68
CA MET A 1 -22.68 -18.09 -31.75
C MET A 1 -21.57 -17.26 -31.12
N MET A 2 -21.13 -17.60 -29.91
CA MET A 2 -20.10 -16.85 -29.19
C MET A 2 -18.75 -17.19 -29.85
N SER A 3 -18.11 -16.22 -30.50
CA SER A 3 -16.74 -16.38 -30.97
C SER A 3 -15.82 -16.54 -29.76
N GLU A 4 -15.40 -17.76 -29.48
CA GLU A 4 -14.31 -18.02 -28.54
C GLU A 4 -13.02 -17.54 -29.20
N GLU A 5 -12.64 -16.29 -28.95
CA GLU A 5 -11.28 -15.85 -29.27
C GLU A 5 -10.30 -16.82 -28.59
N PRO A 6 -9.33 -17.38 -29.33
CA PRO A 6 -8.40 -18.34 -28.77
C PRO A 6 -7.67 -17.70 -27.58
N PRO A 7 -7.38 -18.47 -26.51
CA PRO A 7 -6.64 -17.94 -25.37
C PRO A 7 -5.36 -17.30 -25.89
N SER A 8 -5.17 -16.02 -25.58
CA SER A 8 -3.98 -15.28 -26.02
C SER A 8 -2.74 -16.10 -25.66
N ARG A 9 -1.85 -16.34 -26.63
CA ARG A 9 -0.58 -17.07 -26.41
C ARG A 9 0.34 -16.35 -25.39
N GLN A 10 0.01 -15.12 -25.02
CA GLN A 10 0.71 -14.31 -24.05
C GLN A 10 0.56 -14.86 -22.62
N ARG A 11 1.69 -14.91 -21.90
CA ARG A 11 1.76 -15.24 -20.47
C ARG A 11 1.44 -13.99 -19.65
N CYS A 12 0.84 -14.19 -18.48
CA CYS A 12 0.38 -13.11 -17.61
C CYS A 12 1.50 -12.16 -17.14
N GLY A 13 2.69 -12.69 -16.83
CA GLY A 13 3.83 -11.86 -16.44
C GLY A 13 3.67 -11.10 -15.11
N ALA A 14 2.64 -11.39 -14.31
CA ALA A 14 2.46 -10.74 -13.00
C ALA A 14 3.45 -11.30 -11.97
N ARG A 15 4.12 -10.44 -11.19
CA ARG A 15 5.04 -10.87 -10.13
C ARG A 15 4.29 -11.68 -9.07
N LEU A 16 4.83 -12.83 -8.70
CA LEU A 16 4.24 -13.70 -7.68
C LEU A 16 4.62 -13.22 -6.28
N LYS A 17 3.62 -12.97 -5.43
CA LYS A 17 3.83 -12.45 -4.07
C LYS A 17 4.61 -13.42 -3.17
N HIS A 18 4.39 -14.72 -3.34
CA HIS A 18 5.00 -15.79 -2.52
C HIS A 18 6.27 -16.39 -3.14
N ALA A 19 6.70 -15.89 -4.31
CA ALA A 19 7.87 -16.37 -5.03
C ALA A 19 8.59 -15.17 -5.66
N PRO A 20 9.36 -14.39 -4.86
CA PRO A 20 10.08 -13.23 -5.36
C PRO A 20 11.03 -13.64 -6.50
N GLY A 21 11.02 -12.89 -7.59
CA GLY A 21 11.77 -13.19 -8.81
C GLY A 21 10.98 -13.99 -9.87
N ASN A 22 9.88 -14.64 -9.50
CA ASN A 22 9.05 -15.40 -10.43
C ASN A 22 7.85 -14.60 -10.96
N PHE A 23 7.49 -14.90 -12.21
CA PHE A 23 6.34 -14.32 -12.89
C PHE A 23 5.25 -15.36 -13.15
N CYS A 24 4.00 -14.91 -13.21
CA CYS A 24 2.88 -15.79 -13.49
C CYS A 24 2.93 -16.35 -14.91
N ALA A 25 3.08 -17.67 -15.00
CA ALA A 25 3.08 -18.44 -16.25
C ALA A 25 1.68 -18.80 -16.79
N ARG A 26 0.59 -18.36 -16.15
CA ARG A 26 -0.76 -18.59 -16.69
C ARG A 26 -0.98 -17.75 -17.94
N TYR A 27 -1.77 -18.28 -18.87
CA TYR A 27 -2.21 -17.53 -20.04
C TYR A 27 -3.08 -16.35 -19.64
N VAL A 28 -2.94 -15.26 -20.40
CA VAL A 28 -3.77 -14.07 -20.30
C VAL A 28 -5.22 -14.43 -20.68
N ALA A 29 -6.18 -13.81 -20.02
CA ALA A 29 -7.60 -14.02 -20.34
C ALA A 29 -7.94 -13.35 -21.69
N PRO A 30 -8.87 -13.90 -22.50
CA PRO A 30 -9.27 -13.29 -23.77
C PRO A 30 -9.65 -11.81 -23.61
N GLY A 31 -9.12 -10.95 -24.49
CA GLY A 31 -9.35 -9.50 -24.47
C GLY A 31 -8.78 -8.75 -23.25
N LYS A 32 -7.79 -9.31 -22.54
CA LYS A 32 -7.15 -8.69 -21.36
C LYS A 32 -5.63 -8.70 -21.48
N THR A 33 -4.95 -8.11 -20.48
CA THR A 33 -3.49 -8.07 -20.38
C THR A 33 -2.93 -9.00 -19.28
N ARG A 34 -3.80 -9.61 -18.47
CA ARG A 34 -3.41 -10.49 -17.34
C ARG A 34 -4.33 -11.71 -17.22
N CYS A 35 -3.87 -12.76 -16.55
CA CYS A 35 -4.68 -13.95 -16.29
C CYS A 35 -5.78 -13.69 -15.25
N ASN A 36 -6.72 -14.63 -15.18
CA ASN A 36 -7.86 -14.60 -14.25
C ASN A 36 -7.48 -14.45 -12.76
N LEU A 37 -6.27 -14.86 -12.35
CA LEU A 37 -5.82 -14.71 -10.95
C LEU A 37 -5.14 -13.37 -10.66
N HIS A 38 -4.63 -12.69 -11.68
CA HIS A 38 -3.83 -11.47 -11.52
C HIS A 38 -4.50 -10.28 -12.22
N GLY A 39 -5.83 -10.18 -12.12
CA GLY A 39 -6.61 -9.02 -12.59
C GLY A 39 -7.41 -9.25 -13.88
N GLY A 40 -7.22 -10.37 -14.58
CA GLY A 40 -8.05 -10.74 -15.74
C GLY A 40 -9.51 -11.00 -15.39
N LYS A 41 -9.80 -11.36 -14.13
CA LYS A 41 -11.15 -11.49 -13.57
C LYS A 41 -11.83 -10.18 -13.22
N SER A 42 -11.12 -9.04 -13.26
CA SER A 42 -11.76 -7.74 -13.02
C SER A 42 -12.63 -7.39 -14.22
N THR A 43 -13.81 -7.99 -14.25
CA THR A 43 -14.93 -7.46 -14.98
C THR A 43 -15.35 -6.21 -14.21
N GLY A 44 -14.75 -5.07 -14.57
CA GLY A 44 -15.47 -3.80 -14.45
C GLY A 44 -16.88 -3.95 -15.05
N PRO A 45 -17.81 -3.02 -14.79
CA PRO A 45 -19.21 -3.17 -15.20
C PRO A 45 -19.27 -3.71 -16.63
N ARG A 46 -19.80 -4.93 -16.82
CA ARG A 46 -19.79 -5.65 -18.11
C ARG A 46 -20.34 -4.78 -19.25
N LYS A 47 -21.12 -3.76 -18.90
CA LYS A 47 -21.48 -2.60 -19.72
C LYS A 47 -21.45 -1.35 -18.82
N PRO A 48 -20.65 -0.30 -19.11
CA PRO A 48 -20.66 0.94 -18.32
C PRO A 48 -22.05 1.61 -18.29
N ALA A 49 -22.86 1.41 -19.34
CA ALA A 49 -24.25 1.84 -19.42
C ALA A 49 -25.18 1.30 -18.30
N ARG A 50 -24.78 0.25 -17.56
CA ARG A 50 -25.60 -0.32 -16.47
C ARG A 50 -25.30 0.28 -15.09
N LEU A 51 -24.27 1.12 -14.98
CA LEU A 51 -23.89 1.78 -13.72
C LEU A 51 -24.32 3.25 -13.76
N THR A 52 -25.64 3.47 -13.85
CA THR A 52 -26.22 4.82 -13.86
C THR A 52 -26.04 5.50 -12.50
N PRO A 53 -25.99 6.84 -12.45
CA PRO A 53 -25.98 7.58 -11.18
C PRO A 53 -27.12 7.17 -10.25
N GLU A 54 -28.31 6.92 -10.79
CA GLU A 54 -29.50 6.46 -10.04
C GLU A 54 -29.26 5.10 -9.38
N ARG A 55 -28.63 4.16 -10.10
CA ARG A 55 -28.31 2.84 -9.56
C ARG A 55 -27.27 2.94 -8.45
N LEU A 56 -26.27 3.81 -8.61
CA LEU A 56 -25.29 4.09 -7.56
C LEU A 56 -25.94 4.74 -6.34
N ALA A 57 -26.87 5.69 -6.55
CA ALA A 57 -27.65 6.31 -5.49
C ALA A 57 -28.50 5.27 -4.74
N ALA A 58 -29.17 4.37 -5.45
CA ALA A 58 -29.95 3.29 -4.86
C ALA A 58 -29.08 2.31 -4.05
N MET A 59 -27.88 1.98 -4.53
CA MET A 59 -26.91 1.17 -3.77
C MET A 59 -26.45 1.88 -2.48
N GLN A 60 -26.14 3.18 -2.57
CA GLN A 60 -25.76 3.98 -1.41
C GLN A 60 -26.90 4.09 -0.40
N GLU A 61 -28.13 4.29 -0.85
CA GLU A 61 -29.30 4.37 0.02
C GLU A 61 -29.61 3.03 0.69
N GLY A 62 -29.52 1.92 -0.06
CA GLY A 62 -29.61 0.58 0.52
C GLY A 62 -28.57 0.35 1.62
N ARG A 63 -27.32 0.80 1.40
CA ARG A 63 -26.27 0.75 2.42
C ARG A 63 -26.60 1.61 3.63
N ARG A 64 -27.13 2.83 3.45
CA ARG A 64 -27.52 3.71 4.57
C ARG A 64 -28.58 3.06 5.44
N ARG A 65 -29.63 2.48 4.84
CA ARG A 65 -30.70 1.77 5.56
C ARG A 65 -30.17 0.57 6.34
N TRP A 66 -29.33 -0.25 5.71
CA TRP A 66 -28.72 -1.39 6.37
C TRP A 66 -27.85 -0.97 7.57
N VAL A 67 -27.00 0.05 7.40
CA VAL A 67 -26.19 0.60 8.51
C VAL A 67 -27.06 1.18 9.63
N LYS A 68 -28.17 1.85 9.29
CA LYS A 68 -29.14 2.35 10.28
C LYS A 68 -29.73 1.19 11.10
N GLY A 69 -30.08 0.09 10.45
CA GLY A 69 -30.54 -1.13 11.11
C GLY A 69 -29.50 -1.71 12.08
N LEU A 70 -28.26 -1.88 11.61
CA LEU A 70 -27.15 -2.38 12.46
C LEU A 70 -26.90 -1.50 13.68
N LYS A 71 -26.96 -0.17 13.52
CA LYS A 71 -26.83 0.77 14.65
C LYS A 71 -27.96 0.63 15.65
N ALA A 72 -29.21 0.48 15.18
CA ALA A 72 -30.37 0.31 16.05
C ALA A 72 -30.30 -0.99 16.87
N THR A 73 -29.76 -2.07 16.29
CA THR A 73 -29.60 -3.36 16.97
C THR A 73 -28.28 -3.49 17.75
N GLY A 74 -27.43 -2.46 17.75
CA GLY A 74 -26.08 -2.52 18.35
C GLY A 74 -25.14 -3.54 17.69
N GLN A 75 -25.47 -4.02 16.49
CA GLN A 75 -24.66 -5.01 15.79
C GLN A 75 -23.49 -4.34 15.06
N LYS A 76 -22.33 -4.98 15.09
CA LYS A 76 -21.14 -4.52 14.37
C LYS A 76 -21.29 -4.82 12.87
N ALA A 77 -20.88 -3.88 12.01
CA ALA A 77 -20.78 -4.14 10.58
C ALA A 77 -19.71 -5.23 10.29
N PRO A 78 -19.99 -6.19 9.38
CA PRO A 78 -19.03 -7.20 8.93
C PRO A 78 -17.74 -6.58 8.39
N CYS A 79 -17.85 -5.42 7.75
CA CYS A 79 -16.75 -4.62 7.23
C CYS A 79 -16.89 -3.17 7.72
N GLY A 80 -15.86 -2.68 8.40
CA GLY A 80 -15.86 -1.38 9.06
C GLY A 80 -15.79 -1.47 10.59
N GLY A 81 -15.61 -0.31 11.22
CA GLY A 81 -15.48 -0.20 12.67
C GLY A 81 -16.77 -0.53 13.42
N ASP A 82 -16.62 -0.89 14.69
CA ASP A 82 -17.72 -1.12 15.62
C ASP A 82 -18.52 0.18 15.85
N PHE A 83 -19.85 0.12 15.73
CA PHE A 83 -20.72 1.28 15.92
C PHE A 83 -20.99 1.57 17.39
N THR A 84 -20.90 0.55 18.25
CA THR A 84 -21.14 0.67 19.70
C THR A 84 -20.01 1.41 20.40
N LYS A 85 -18.82 1.41 19.81
CA LYS A 85 -17.65 2.09 20.36
C LYS A 85 -17.75 3.59 20.20
N SER A 86 -17.56 4.28 21.32
CA SER A 86 -17.44 5.72 21.39
C SER A 86 -16.25 6.21 20.56
N SER A 87 -16.25 7.51 20.25
CA SER A 87 -15.12 8.16 19.57
C SER A 87 -13.82 8.00 20.37
N LYS A 88 -13.90 8.06 21.71
CA LYS A 88 -12.76 7.92 22.62
C LYS A 88 -12.11 6.54 22.52
N GLU A 89 -12.91 5.47 22.57
CA GLU A 89 -12.41 4.09 22.44
C GLU A 89 -11.80 3.83 21.05
N LYS A 90 -12.33 4.48 20.00
CA LYS A 90 -11.76 4.40 18.65
C LYS A 90 -10.41 5.10 18.57
N ALA A 91 -10.28 6.29 19.17
CA ALA A 91 -9.03 7.04 19.22
C ALA A 91 -7.96 6.30 20.03
N GLU A 92 -8.33 5.74 21.18
CA GLU A 92 -7.43 4.92 21.99
C GLU A 92 -6.95 3.68 21.24
N ARG A 93 -7.86 2.97 20.56
CA ARG A 93 -7.50 1.84 19.71
C ARG A 93 -6.54 2.23 18.58
N ALA A 94 -6.76 3.39 17.95
CA ALA A 94 -5.87 3.89 16.91
C ALA A 94 -4.45 4.14 17.45
N ARG A 95 -4.34 4.78 18.62
CA ARG A 95 -3.05 4.99 19.32
C ARG A 95 -2.34 3.68 19.64
N LEU A 96 -3.06 2.68 20.15
CA LEU A 96 -2.49 1.35 20.41
C LEU A 96 -2.00 0.68 19.13
N HIS A 97 -2.71 0.89 18.01
CA HIS A 97 -2.32 0.34 16.72
C HIS A 97 -1.05 1.02 16.16
N GLU A 98 -0.93 2.33 16.32
CA GLU A 98 0.26 3.10 15.98
C GLU A 98 1.46 2.70 16.84
N ASP A 99 1.29 2.58 18.17
CA ASP A 99 2.34 2.11 19.07
C ASP A 99 2.85 0.71 18.69
N ARG A 100 1.91 -0.20 18.36
CA ARG A 100 2.27 -1.54 17.90
C ARG A 100 3.02 -1.52 16.57
N ALA A 101 2.60 -0.66 15.63
CA ALA A 101 3.29 -0.50 14.35
C ALA A 101 4.70 0.07 14.54
N ARG A 102 4.86 1.07 15.42
CA ARG A 102 6.17 1.61 15.80
C ARG A 102 7.08 0.54 16.38
N LYS A 103 6.61 -0.22 17.37
CA LYS A 103 7.37 -1.32 17.98
C LYS A 103 7.75 -2.39 16.97
N ALA A 104 6.84 -2.73 16.06
CA ALA A 104 7.13 -3.68 14.99
C ALA A 104 8.21 -3.17 14.02
N ASN A 105 8.17 -1.88 13.64
CA ASN A 105 9.20 -1.26 12.82
C ASN A 105 10.55 -1.22 13.54
N GLU A 106 10.56 -0.86 14.82
CA GLU A 106 11.77 -0.85 15.65
C GLU A 106 12.37 -2.25 15.80
N ALA A 107 11.53 -3.28 15.98
CA ALA A 107 11.98 -4.66 16.03
C ALA A 107 12.51 -5.16 14.66
N MET A 108 11.88 -4.76 13.56
CA MET A 108 12.26 -5.16 12.21
C MET A 108 13.53 -4.46 11.73
N PHE A 109 13.70 -3.19 12.11
CA PHE A 109 14.87 -2.36 11.80
C PHE A 109 15.65 -2.05 13.07
N ARG A 110 15.86 -3.06 13.92
CA ARG A 110 16.69 -2.88 15.11
C ARG A 110 18.09 -2.53 14.64
N ALA A 111 18.44 -1.26 14.75
CA ALA A 111 19.75 -0.79 14.35
C ALA A 111 20.79 -1.46 15.24
N ASP A 112 21.78 -2.11 14.63
CA ASP A 112 22.95 -2.60 15.35
C ASP A 112 23.70 -1.38 15.91
N PRO A 113 23.78 -1.21 17.25
CA PRO A 113 24.41 -0.05 17.86
C PRO A 113 25.86 0.15 17.40
N GLU A 114 26.60 -0.93 17.13
CA GLU A 114 27.97 -0.83 16.63
C GLU A 114 28.01 -0.30 15.20
N LEU A 115 27.07 -0.73 14.35
CA LEU A 115 26.99 -0.26 12.98
C LEU A 115 26.60 1.22 12.92
N VAL A 116 25.71 1.66 13.81
CA VAL A 116 25.33 3.07 13.95
C VAL A 116 26.53 3.90 14.43
N ALA A 117 27.27 3.43 15.44
CA ALA A 117 28.48 4.11 15.92
C ALA A 117 29.52 4.27 14.80
N LYS A 118 29.81 3.18 14.07
CA LYS A 118 30.74 3.19 12.92
C LYS A 118 30.25 4.14 11.80
N ALA A 119 28.94 4.24 11.58
CA ALA A 119 28.38 5.15 10.58
C ALA A 119 28.53 6.62 11.01
N LEU A 120 28.32 6.93 12.29
CA LEU A 120 28.50 8.26 12.85
C LEU A 120 29.98 8.70 12.82
N ASP A 121 30.92 7.81 13.15
CA ASP A 121 32.35 8.10 13.07
C ASP A 121 32.78 8.43 11.64
N ARG A 122 32.31 7.64 10.66
CA ARG A 122 32.57 7.92 9.24
C ARG A 122 31.98 9.25 8.78
N LEU A 123 30.81 9.61 9.30
CA LEU A 123 30.18 10.89 8.98
C LEU A 123 30.99 12.05 9.59
N ALA A 124 31.45 11.91 10.82
CA ALA A 124 32.30 12.90 11.49
C ALA A 124 33.61 13.12 10.71
N GLU A 125 34.29 12.03 10.31
CA GLU A 125 35.47 12.13 9.44
C GLU A 125 35.19 12.85 8.13
N ALA A 126 34.08 12.51 7.46
CA ALA A 126 33.71 13.16 6.20
C ALA A 126 33.42 14.66 6.39
N THR A 127 32.76 15.04 7.48
CA THR A 127 32.49 16.45 7.79
C THR A 127 33.77 17.23 8.09
N MET A 128 34.74 16.63 8.79
CA MET A 128 36.04 17.27 9.03
C MET A 128 36.81 17.47 7.72
N ARG A 129 36.83 16.45 6.83
CA ARG A 129 37.48 16.57 5.50
C ARG A 129 36.83 17.64 4.63
N LEU A 130 35.50 17.76 4.67
CA LEU A 130 34.78 18.83 3.98
C LEU A 130 35.15 20.20 4.55
N ALA A 131 35.21 20.34 5.88
CA ALA A 131 35.59 21.60 6.52
C ALA A 131 37.03 22.01 6.14
N GLU A 132 37.97 21.07 6.17
CA GLU A 132 39.36 21.29 5.76
C GLU A 132 39.46 21.69 4.28
N ALA A 133 38.77 20.99 3.38
CA ALA A 133 38.74 21.34 1.96
C ALA A 133 38.19 22.77 1.75
N THR A 134 37.10 23.14 2.44
CA THR A 134 36.55 24.50 2.34
C THR A 134 37.48 25.57 2.92
N HIS A 135 38.30 25.24 3.91
CA HIS A 135 39.32 26.14 4.45
C HIS A 135 40.41 26.40 3.41
N LEU A 136 40.95 25.33 2.82
CA LEU A 136 42.00 25.41 1.80
C LEU A 136 41.52 26.18 0.56
N GLU A 137 40.28 25.98 0.10
CA GLU A 137 39.70 26.77 -0.99
C GLU A 137 39.64 28.27 -0.66
N ARG A 138 39.28 28.63 0.57
CA ARG A 138 39.25 30.03 1.03
C ARG A 138 40.64 30.64 1.13
N GLU A 139 41.65 29.88 1.53
CA GLU A 139 43.03 30.36 1.58
C GLU A 139 43.60 30.55 0.18
N ALA A 140 43.38 29.60 -0.74
CA ALA A 140 43.79 29.73 -2.14
C ALA A 140 43.16 30.95 -2.81
N ALA A 141 41.87 31.22 -2.55
CA ALA A 141 41.17 32.40 -3.06
C ALA A 141 41.66 33.74 -2.46
N ARG A 142 42.38 33.73 -1.35
CA ARG A 142 43.00 34.93 -0.75
C ARG A 142 44.44 35.16 -1.23
N ALA A 143 45.10 34.12 -1.74
CA ALA A 143 46.50 34.16 -2.14
C ALA A 143 46.71 34.45 -3.64
N GLY A 144 45.65 34.38 -4.45
CA GLY A 144 45.62 34.82 -5.85
C GLY A 144 44.96 36.19 -6.00
#